data_AF-A0A7C3NPV9-F1
#
_entry.id   AF-A0A7C3NPV9-F1
#
_cell.length_a   1.000
_cell.length_b   1.000
_cell.length_c   1.000
_cell.angle_alpha   90.00
_cell.angle_beta   90.00
_cell.angle_gamma   90.00
#
_symmetry.space_group_name_H-M   'P 1'
#
loop_
_entity.id
_entity.type
_entity.pdbx_description
1 polymer ?
#
loop_
_entity_poly.entity_id
_entity_poly.type
_entity_poly.pdbx_seq_one_letter_code
_entity_poly.pdbx_strand_id
1 'polypeptide(L)'
;MAYRTVGKALPRIEGYGKVSGQTKYAADLPFEDLLWAKVLRSPIPHGRVKKIDTSKAKALGGVHAVLTGADVANVFVGTRVKDQPVLVSDRVRFVGDAVAAVAADSQALAEEALNLIEVEYEELPGVYDPEEALKPTAPLIHEDRARYKNAPKIPEGVSPRNLQSYTQWKHGDVDAALQKAARVFEHTFRTPLSHHGYLEPCACTVQAHADGRVEVWAANKGPWGLRDQMAEDFGIPQQKIKIHIVHVGGDFGAKASLIDVPIAYHLSKATGRPVKLVLDYTEEILAGGHRHPAVIHLRTGVEEDGTLAAVKATVHFSGGAYGAQKANPQVTVLGGRRLASMYRVPAFCCDTYCAYTNQVPCTQTRTPGSPQIVFAFESQMDIIARELGMDPVDLRRRNILHDGDASPMGEKWQHILVGETLERAVKASGWKKSAGKNNRGWGIALYERGAPEGKA
;
A
#
# COMPACT_ATOMS: atom_id res chain seq x y z
N MET A 1 -10.02 -23.48 33.93
CA MET A 1 -8.69 -24.16 33.86
C MET A 1 -7.68 -23.18 33.29
N ALA A 2 -6.50 -23.03 33.90
CA ALA A 2 -5.44 -22.19 33.33
C ALA A 2 -4.64 -23.01 32.30
N TYR A 3 -4.54 -22.51 31.07
CA TYR A 3 -3.70 -23.14 30.05
C TYR A 3 -2.21 -23.03 30.42
N ARG A 4 -1.44 -24.08 30.11
CA ARG A 4 0.02 -24.10 30.33
C ARG A 4 0.75 -23.09 29.44
N THR A 5 0.23 -22.83 28.24
CA THR A 5 0.91 -22.05 27.19
C THR A 5 0.10 -20.83 26.74
N VAL A 6 -1.21 -20.98 26.52
CA VAL A 6 -2.07 -19.90 26.02
C VAL A 6 -2.21 -18.78 27.06
N GLY A 7 -1.99 -17.54 26.65
CA GLY A 7 -2.06 -16.35 27.53
C GLY A 7 -0.85 -16.16 28.45
N LYS A 8 0.25 -16.90 28.25
CA LYS A 8 1.48 -16.77 29.03
C LYS A 8 2.54 -15.97 28.28
N ALA A 9 3.32 -15.15 29.01
CA ALA A 9 4.46 -14.43 28.46
C ALA A 9 5.65 -15.41 28.29
N LEU A 10 5.79 -15.96 27.10
CA LEU A 10 6.87 -16.90 26.75
C LEU A 10 7.79 -16.28 25.68
N PRO A 11 9.11 -16.57 25.71
CA PRO A 11 10.00 -16.18 24.63
C PRO A 11 9.54 -16.73 23.28
N ARG A 12 9.79 -15.96 22.22
CA ARG A 12 9.53 -16.43 20.85
C ARG A 12 10.52 -17.54 20.48
N ILE A 13 10.06 -18.55 19.74
CA ILE A 13 10.86 -19.71 19.33
C ILE A 13 12.12 -19.28 18.58
N GLU A 14 11.99 -18.29 17.70
CA GLU A 14 13.08 -17.76 16.89
C GLU A 14 13.90 -16.66 17.59
N GLY A 15 13.61 -16.36 18.86
CA GLY A 15 14.19 -15.24 19.60
C GLY A 15 15.72 -15.34 19.72
N TYR A 16 16.25 -16.52 20.06
CA TYR A 16 17.69 -16.74 20.20
C TYR A 16 18.46 -16.46 18.90
N GLY A 17 18.00 -17.00 17.77
CA GLY A 17 18.64 -16.80 16.47
C GLY A 17 18.72 -15.32 16.07
N LYS A 18 17.67 -14.55 16.39
CA LYS A 18 17.60 -13.11 16.08
C LYS A 18 18.57 -12.28 16.93
N VAL A 19 18.67 -12.56 18.23
CA VAL A 19 19.54 -11.78 19.13
C VAL A 19 21.02 -12.15 19.02
N SER A 20 21.33 -13.34 18.50
CA SER A 20 22.70 -13.82 18.29
C SER A 20 23.26 -13.52 16.90
N GLY A 21 22.46 -12.99 15.98
CA GLY A 21 22.85 -12.79 14.57
C GLY A 21 22.91 -14.07 13.73
N GLN A 22 22.42 -15.19 14.26
CA GLN A 22 22.41 -16.48 13.55
C GLN A 22 21.26 -16.59 12.54
N THR A 23 20.16 -15.87 12.75
CA THR A 23 19.04 -15.81 11.82
C THR A 23 19.47 -15.19 10.49
N LYS A 24 19.32 -15.95 9.41
CA LYS A 24 19.59 -15.49 8.03
C LYS A 24 18.33 -14.93 7.38
N TYR A 25 18.47 -13.75 6.81
CA TYR A 25 17.49 -13.05 5.98
C TYR A 25 17.82 -13.21 4.50
N ALA A 26 16.97 -12.71 3.60
CA ALA A 26 17.10 -12.94 2.16
C ALA A 26 18.47 -12.50 1.60
N ALA A 27 19.00 -11.37 2.07
CA ALA A 27 20.29 -10.84 1.63
C ALA A 27 21.49 -11.69 2.10
N ASP A 28 21.37 -12.37 3.25
CA ASP A 28 22.46 -13.09 3.92
C ASP A 28 22.76 -14.47 3.31
N LEU A 29 21.86 -14.97 2.45
CA LEU A 29 21.95 -16.33 1.92
C LEU A 29 23.11 -16.45 0.92
N PRO A 30 24.00 -17.44 1.08
CA PRO A 30 25.10 -17.68 0.15
C PRO A 30 24.64 -18.46 -1.09
N PHE A 31 25.30 -18.21 -2.23
CA PHE A 31 25.07 -18.91 -3.49
C PHE A 31 26.41 -19.05 -4.24
N GLU A 32 26.60 -20.18 -4.91
CA GLU A 32 27.71 -20.39 -5.84
C GLU A 32 27.41 -19.67 -7.16
N ASP A 33 28.46 -19.17 -7.84
CA ASP A 33 28.36 -18.45 -9.12
C ASP A 33 27.38 -17.27 -9.13
N LEU A 34 27.16 -16.63 -7.97
CA LEU A 34 26.25 -15.51 -7.79
C LEU A 34 26.62 -14.29 -8.65
N LEU A 35 25.60 -13.69 -9.27
CA LEU A 35 25.67 -12.35 -9.84
C LEU A 35 24.90 -11.35 -9.00
N TRP A 36 25.42 -10.13 -8.90
CA TRP A 36 24.77 -9.00 -8.24
C TRP A 36 24.04 -8.14 -9.27
N ALA A 37 22.81 -7.78 -8.94
CA ALA A 37 21.97 -6.96 -9.79
C ALA A 37 21.67 -5.58 -9.19
N LYS A 38 21.65 -4.58 -10.06
CA LYS A 38 21.20 -3.21 -9.76
C LYS A 38 20.31 -2.70 -10.90
N VAL A 39 19.45 -1.74 -10.58
CA VAL A 39 18.41 -1.23 -11.47
C VAL A 39 18.66 0.24 -11.73
N LEU A 40 18.76 0.63 -13.01
CA LEU A 40 18.73 2.02 -13.41
C LEU A 40 17.29 2.52 -13.30
N ARG A 41 17.08 3.50 -12.42
CA ARG A 41 15.76 4.08 -12.15
C ARG A 41 15.63 5.46 -12.80
N SER A 42 14.42 5.80 -13.24
CA SER A 42 14.15 7.09 -13.86
C SER A 42 14.41 8.24 -12.89
N PRO A 43 15.13 9.30 -13.33
CA PRO A 43 15.35 10.49 -12.52
C PRO A 43 14.21 11.51 -12.66
N ILE A 44 13.26 11.32 -13.60
CA ILE A 44 12.17 12.26 -13.89
C ILE A 44 10.80 11.67 -13.53
N PRO A 45 9.82 12.51 -13.12
CA PRO A 45 8.52 12.04 -12.68
C PRO A 45 7.60 11.63 -13.83
N HIS A 46 7.80 12.14 -15.05
CA HIS A 46 6.99 11.79 -16.20
C HIS A 46 7.73 12.12 -17.49
N GLY A 47 7.83 11.17 -18.41
CA GLY A 47 8.50 11.41 -19.69
C GLY A 47 8.52 10.20 -20.61
N ARG A 48 8.78 10.43 -21.90
CA ARG A 48 9.03 9.35 -22.87
C ARG A 48 10.51 9.00 -22.88
N VAL A 49 10.82 7.70 -22.96
CA VAL A 49 12.17 7.21 -23.23
C VAL A 49 12.40 7.29 -24.74
N LYS A 50 13.23 8.24 -25.18
CA LYS A 50 13.51 8.45 -26.62
C LYS A 50 14.54 7.47 -27.12
N LYS A 51 15.59 7.26 -26.32
CA LYS A 51 16.72 6.41 -26.63
C LYS A 51 17.35 5.90 -25.34
N ILE A 52 17.85 4.67 -25.41
CA ILE A 52 18.69 4.09 -24.36
C ILE A 52 19.91 3.44 -25.01
N ASP A 53 21.11 3.80 -24.55
CA ASP A 53 22.37 3.21 -24.96
C ASP A 53 22.98 2.43 -23.78
N THR A 54 23.17 1.14 -23.98
CA THR A 54 23.76 0.20 -23.00
C THR A 54 25.13 -0.32 -23.43
N SER A 55 25.68 0.16 -24.55
CA SER A 55 26.88 -0.39 -25.18
C SER A 55 28.10 -0.35 -24.25
N LYS A 56 28.34 0.79 -23.58
CA LYS A 56 29.44 0.96 -22.62
C LYS A 56 29.30 0.04 -21.41
N ALA A 57 28.09 -0.05 -20.84
CA ALA A 57 27.81 -0.95 -19.71
C ALA A 57 28.03 -2.43 -20.09
N LYS A 58 27.59 -2.84 -21.28
CA LYS A 58 27.77 -4.21 -21.80
C LYS A 58 29.24 -4.56 -22.08
N ALA A 59 30.06 -3.56 -22.43
CA ALA A 59 31.49 -3.75 -22.71
C ALA A 59 32.36 -3.82 -21.45
N LEU A 60 31.81 -3.47 -20.27
CA LEU A 60 32.54 -3.46 -19.02
C LEU A 60 32.84 -4.91 -18.55
N GLY A 61 34.12 -5.21 -18.31
CA GLY A 61 34.54 -6.54 -17.87
C GLY A 61 33.88 -6.95 -16.56
N GLY A 62 33.33 -8.17 -16.51
CA GLY A 62 32.59 -8.69 -15.35
C GLY A 62 31.10 -8.31 -15.30
N VAL A 63 30.60 -7.57 -16.30
CA VAL A 63 29.16 -7.44 -16.56
C VAL A 63 28.70 -8.59 -17.45
N HIS A 64 27.68 -9.33 -17.00
CA HIS A 64 27.19 -10.53 -17.68
C HIS A 64 25.86 -10.31 -18.40
N ALA A 65 25.06 -9.35 -17.95
CA ALA A 65 23.84 -8.94 -18.65
C ALA A 65 23.50 -7.47 -18.38
N VAL A 66 22.97 -6.81 -19.41
CA VAL A 66 22.30 -5.51 -19.30
C VAL A 66 20.98 -5.62 -20.05
N LEU A 67 19.87 -5.50 -19.34
CA LEU A 67 18.52 -5.60 -19.88
C LEU A 67 17.83 -4.24 -19.87
N THR A 68 17.03 -3.99 -20.89
CA THR A 68 16.16 -2.83 -21.09
C THR A 68 14.72 -3.28 -21.26
N GLY A 69 13.78 -2.33 -21.38
CA GLY A 69 12.39 -2.64 -21.73
C GLY A 69 12.23 -3.47 -23.03
N ALA A 70 13.19 -3.42 -23.96
CA ALA A 70 13.16 -4.22 -25.19
C ALA A 70 13.45 -5.71 -24.93
N ASP A 71 14.25 -6.04 -23.92
CA ASP A 71 14.66 -7.41 -23.61
C ASP A 71 13.60 -8.19 -22.80
N VAL A 72 12.70 -7.46 -22.13
CA VAL A 72 11.61 -8.00 -21.30
C VAL A 72 10.22 -7.69 -21.89
N ALA A 73 10.17 -7.44 -23.20
CA ALA A 73 9.11 -6.75 -23.92
C ALA A 73 7.67 -7.09 -23.47
N ASN A 74 6.93 -6.03 -23.12
CA ASN A 74 5.49 -6.01 -22.86
C ASN A 74 4.99 -6.91 -21.71
N VAL A 75 5.88 -7.36 -20.83
CA VAL A 75 5.44 -8.03 -19.60
C VAL A 75 5.05 -6.96 -18.58
N PHE A 76 3.76 -6.83 -18.36
CA PHE A 76 3.20 -6.06 -17.26
C PHE A 76 2.93 -6.99 -16.08
N VAL A 77 3.29 -6.52 -14.90
CA VAL A 77 3.21 -7.25 -13.64
C VAL A 77 2.30 -6.51 -12.66
N GLY A 78 1.83 -7.25 -11.66
CA GLY A 78 1.04 -6.71 -10.57
C GLY A 78 0.22 -7.78 -9.85
N THR A 79 -0.24 -7.49 -8.65
CA THR A 79 -0.99 -8.46 -7.84
C THR A 79 -2.40 -8.70 -8.37
N ARG A 80 -3.03 -7.70 -8.99
CA ARG A 80 -4.35 -7.82 -9.61
C ARG A 80 -4.35 -7.26 -11.01
N VAL A 81 -4.35 -5.93 -11.14
CA VAL A 81 -4.13 -5.26 -12.42
C VAL A 81 -2.67 -5.41 -12.83
N LYS A 82 -2.44 -5.72 -14.10
CA LYS A 82 -1.11 -5.84 -14.69
C LYS A 82 -0.81 -4.58 -15.50
N ASP A 83 -0.45 -3.50 -14.81
CA ASP A 83 -0.21 -2.18 -15.41
C ASP A 83 1.21 -1.64 -15.23
N GLN A 84 2.03 -2.29 -14.39
CA GLN A 84 3.43 -1.92 -14.16
C GLN A 84 4.35 -2.75 -15.05
N PRO A 85 5.18 -2.15 -15.93
CA PRO A 85 6.15 -2.91 -16.71
C PRO A 85 7.28 -3.44 -15.82
N VAL A 86 7.90 -4.57 -16.19
CA VAL A 86 9.13 -5.06 -15.51
C VAL A 86 10.28 -4.06 -15.68
N LEU A 87 10.49 -3.61 -16.93
CA LEU A 87 11.36 -2.48 -17.29
C LEU A 87 10.60 -1.59 -18.27
N VAL A 88 10.64 -0.29 -18.07
CA VAL A 88 9.98 0.72 -18.89
C VAL A 88 10.61 0.74 -20.29
N SER A 89 9.77 0.61 -21.31
CA SER A 89 10.16 0.73 -22.72
C SER A 89 9.77 2.07 -23.35
N ASP A 90 8.58 2.58 -23.03
CA ASP A 90 8.01 3.78 -23.66
C ASP A 90 8.00 4.98 -22.72
N ARG A 91 7.35 4.87 -21.56
CA ARG A 91 7.06 6.02 -20.70
C ARG A 91 7.32 5.74 -19.23
N VAL A 92 8.13 6.59 -18.61
CA VAL A 92 8.33 6.66 -17.15
C VAL A 92 7.22 7.53 -16.56
N ARG A 93 6.69 7.12 -15.41
CA ARG A 93 5.52 7.70 -14.75
C ARG A 93 5.80 8.17 -13.32
N PHE A 94 6.97 7.88 -12.76
CA PHE A 94 7.43 8.46 -11.50
C PHE A 94 8.96 8.38 -11.39
N VAL A 95 9.55 9.21 -10.53
CA VAL A 95 10.98 9.10 -10.18
C VAL A 95 11.17 7.78 -9.42
N GLY A 96 11.97 6.86 -9.97
CA GLY A 96 12.11 5.50 -9.42
C GLY A 96 11.69 4.38 -10.38
N ASP A 97 11.01 4.71 -11.49
CA ASP A 97 10.61 3.73 -12.49
C ASP A 97 11.80 2.95 -13.04
N ALA A 98 11.70 1.62 -13.13
CA ALA A 98 12.81 0.79 -13.59
C ALA A 98 12.98 0.88 -15.10
N VAL A 99 14.14 1.33 -15.59
CA VAL A 99 14.39 1.58 -17.03
C VAL A 99 15.35 0.54 -17.62
N ALA A 100 16.37 0.17 -16.86
CA ALA A 100 17.30 -0.90 -17.22
C ALA A 100 17.76 -1.65 -15.96
N ALA A 101 18.33 -2.84 -16.15
CA ALA A 101 18.93 -3.59 -15.05
C ALA A 101 20.22 -4.28 -15.50
N VAL A 102 21.17 -4.39 -14.59
CA VAL A 102 22.49 -4.99 -14.81
C VAL A 102 22.65 -6.21 -13.91
N ALA A 103 23.35 -7.24 -14.38
CA ALA A 103 23.92 -8.31 -13.56
C ALA A 103 25.44 -8.38 -13.76
N ALA A 104 26.21 -8.34 -12.67
CA ALA A 104 27.67 -8.30 -12.68
C ALA A 104 28.28 -9.14 -11.54
N ASP A 105 29.60 -9.39 -11.58
CA ASP A 105 30.29 -10.23 -10.59
C ASP A 105 30.32 -9.64 -9.17
N SER A 106 30.10 -8.34 -9.01
CA SER A 106 30.01 -7.67 -7.70
C SER A 106 28.96 -6.57 -7.70
N GLN A 107 28.47 -6.21 -6.51
CA GLN A 107 27.52 -5.11 -6.35
C GLN A 107 28.11 -3.78 -6.86
N ALA A 108 29.35 -3.46 -6.49
CA ALA A 108 30.01 -2.22 -6.92
C ALA A 108 30.17 -2.14 -8.44
N LEU A 109 30.47 -3.26 -9.10
CA LEU A 109 30.58 -3.32 -10.56
C LEU A 109 29.21 -3.14 -11.24
N ALA A 110 28.14 -3.71 -10.66
CA ALA A 110 26.79 -3.48 -11.15
C ALA A 110 26.40 -1.99 -11.04
N GLU A 111 26.76 -1.32 -9.94
CA GLU A 111 26.54 0.12 -9.73
C GLU A 111 27.35 0.96 -10.73
N GLU A 112 28.63 0.64 -10.97
CA GLU A 112 29.47 1.31 -11.96
C GLU A 112 28.87 1.19 -13.37
N ALA A 113 28.41 0.00 -13.74
CA ALA A 113 27.79 -0.25 -15.03
C ALA A 113 26.51 0.57 -15.24
N LEU A 114 25.72 0.85 -14.20
CA LEU A 114 24.54 1.72 -14.33
C LEU A 114 24.93 3.14 -14.78
N ASN A 115 26.06 3.67 -14.30
CA ASN A 115 26.53 5.01 -14.66
C ASN A 115 26.98 5.11 -16.12
N LEU A 116 27.19 3.98 -16.80
CA LEU A 116 27.58 3.90 -18.20
C LEU A 116 26.37 3.76 -19.14
N ILE A 117 25.15 3.64 -18.61
CA ILE A 117 23.92 3.58 -19.40
C ILE A 117 23.43 5.02 -19.62
N GLU A 118 23.29 5.40 -20.89
CA GLU A 118 22.80 6.73 -21.28
C GLU A 118 21.33 6.62 -21.70
N VAL A 119 20.47 7.42 -21.08
CA VAL A 119 19.04 7.46 -21.40
C VAL A 119 18.63 8.88 -21.76
N GLU A 120 18.02 9.04 -22.93
CA GLU A 120 17.44 10.30 -23.40
C GLU A 120 15.94 10.32 -23.10
N TYR A 121 15.49 11.35 -22.38
CA TYR A 121 14.10 11.55 -22.02
C TYR A 121 13.50 12.77 -22.70
N GLU A 122 12.23 12.66 -23.09
CA GLU A 122 11.36 13.80 -23.38
C GLU A 122 10.41 13.98 -22.20
N GLU A 123 10.65 14.98 -21.35
CA GLU A 123 9.81 15.25 -20.17
C GLU A 123 8.37 15.60 -20.56
N LEU A 124 7.42 15.10 -19.77
CA LEU A 124 6.00 15.34 -19.95
C LEU A 124 5.41 16.01 -18.69
N PRO A 125 4.33 16.80 -18.81
CA PRO A 125 3.65 17.37 -17.65
C PRO A 125 3.15 16.27 -16.71
N GLY A 126 3.50 16.36 -15.42
CA GLY A 126 3.02 15.44 -14.38
C GLY A 126 1.87 15.99 -13.55
N VAL A 127 1.21 15.13 -12.77
CA VAL A 127 0.20 15.50 -11.78
C VAL A 127 0.39 14.71 -10.48
N TYR A 128 0.38 15.41 -9.34
CA TYR A 128 0.85 14.85 -8.06
C TYR A 128 -0.20 14.85 -6.94
N ASP A 129 -1.18 15.74 -7.02
CA ASP A 129 -2.33 15.77 -6.12
C ASP A 129 -3.47 14.91 -6.69
N PRO A 130 -4.10 14.05 -5.88
CA PRO A 130 -5.12 13.12 -6.36
C PRO A 130 -6.42 13.81 -6.81
N GLU A 131 -6.77 14.99 -6.29
CA GLU A 131 -7.95 15.74 -6.74
C GLU A 131 -7.68 16.39 -8.10
N GLU A 132 -6.50 17.01 -8.25
CA GLU A 132 -6.07 17.58 -9.52
C GLU A 132 -5.99 16.51 -10.61
N ALA A 133 -5.49 15.31 -10.29
CA ALA A 133 -5.39 14.19 -11.22
C ALA A 133 -6.74 13.72 -11.78
N LEU A 134 -7.83 13.91 -11.03
CA LEU A 134 -9.17 13.46 -11.42
C LEU A 134 -9.89 14.49 -12.31
N LYS A 135 -9.37 15.72 -12.43
CA LYS A 135 -9.98 16.77 -13.26
C LYS A 135 -9.89 16.45 -14.75
N PRO A 136 -10.86 16.91 -15.58
CA PRO A 136 -10.83 16.71 -17.03
C PRO A 136 -9.57 17.28 -17.71
N THR A 137 -8.95 18.32 -17.14
CA THR A 137 -7.77 18.99 -17.69
C THR A 137 -6.43 18.36 -17.31
N ALA A 138 -6.42 17.39 -16.38
CA ALA A 138 -5.19 16.80 -15.86
C ALA A 138 -4.36 16.08 -16.95
N PRO A 139 -3.02 16.17 -16.93
CA PRO A 139 -2.18 15.32 -17.77
C PRO A 139 -2.54 13.84 -17.60
N LEU A 140 -2.61 13.10 -18.71
CA LEU A 140 -2.99 11.69 -18.70
C LEU A 140 -1.78 10.80 -18.43
N ILE A 141 -1.86 9.94 -17.42
CA ILE A 141 -0.76 9.06 -16.99
C ILE A 141 -0.80 7.71 -17.74
N HIS A 142 -2.01 7.18 -17.92
CA HIS A 142 -2.26 5.98 -18.71
C HIS A 142 -3.25 6.31 -19.83
N GLU A 143 -2.80 6.23 -21.08
CA GLU A 143 -3.61 6.59 -22.25
C GLU A 143 -4.85 5.71 -22.41
N ASP A 144 -4.66 4.42 -22.17
CA ASP A 144 -5.74 3.45 -22.11
C ASP A 144 -5.50 2.56 -20.90
N ARG A 145 -6.21 2.85 -19.81
CA ARG A 145 -6.16 2.01 -18.60
C ARG A 145 -6.92 0.69 -18.77
N ALA A 146 -7.90 0.64 -19.68
CA ALA A 146 -8.80 -0.49 -19.83
C ALA A 146 -8.12 -1.66 -20.54
N ARG A 147 -7.07 -1.39 -21.34
CA ARG A 147 -6.24 -2.45 -21.97
C ARG A 147 -5.49 -3.33 -20.98
N TYR A 148 -5.25 -2.87 -19.75
CA TYR A 148 -4.48 -3.64 -18.78
C TYR A 148 -5.26 -4.86 -18.33
N LYS A 149 -4.57 -6.01 -18.25
CA LYS A 149 -5.18 -7.26 -17.77
C LYS A 149 -5.71 -7.04 -16.35
N ASN A 150 -6.95 -7.47 -16.12
CA ASN A 150 -7.68 -7.32 -14.86
C ASN A 150 -7.86 -5.87 -14.39
N ALA A 151 -7.87 -4.88 -15.29
CA ALA A 151 -8.24 -3.52 -14.94
C ALA A 151 -9.63 -3.49 -14.25
N PRO A 152 -9.78 -2.74 -13.15
CA PRO A 152 -11.05 -2.70 -12.42
C PRO A 152 -12.13 -2.07 -13.28
N LYS A 153 -13.33 -2.66 -13.25
CA LYS A 153 -14.53 -2.07 -13.87
C LYS A 153 -14.93 -0.84 -13.06
N ILE A 154 -15.14 0.28 -13.75
CA ILE A 154 -15.65 1.51 -13.14
C ILE A 154 -17.17 1.58 -13.39
N PRO A 155 -17.99 1.91 -12.38
CA PRO A 155 -19.42 2.08 -12.55
C PRO A 155 -19.78 3.10 -13.64
N GLU A 156 -20.90 2.88 -14.31
CA GLU A 156 -21.44 3.82 -15.30
C GLU A 156 -21.68 5.20 -14.65
N GLY A 157 -21.40 6.28 -15.40
CA GLY A 157 -21.49 7.65 -14.91
C GLY A 157 -20.30 8.14 -14.08
N VAL A 158 -19.38 7.26 -13.67
CA VAL A 158 -18.13 7.64 -12.99
C VAL A 158 -16.96 7.56 -13.97
N SER A 159 -16.51 8.69 -14.50
CA SER A 159 -15.36 8.69 -15.43
C SER A 159 -14.42 9.90 -15.29
N PRO A 160 -13.85 10.15 -14.09
CA PRO A 160 -12.74 11.08 -13.96
C PRO A 160 -11.49 10.56 -14.72
N ARG A 161 -10.64 11.50 -15.15
CA ARG A 161 -9.58 11.27 -16.14
C ARG A 161 -8.56 10.21 -15.71
N ASN A 162 -7.82 10.45 -14.62
CA ASN A 162 -6.82 9.51 -14.09
C ASN A 162 -7.39 8.58 -13.01
N LEU A 163 -8.65 8.17 -13.11
CA LEU A 163 -9.23 7.26 -12.12
C LEU A 163 -8.62 5.86 -12.22
N GLN A 164 -8.05 5.40 -11.12
CA GLN A 164 -7.57 4.04 -10.94
C GLN A 164 -8.72 3.11 -10.51
N SER A 165 -9.46 3.50 -9.48
CA SER A 165 -10.57 2.71 -8.93
C SER A 165 -11.57 3.59 -8.20
N TYR A 166 -12.82 3.16 -8.12
CA TYR A 166 -13.88 3.82 -7.36
C TYR A 166 -14.69 2.81 -6.54
N THR A 167 -15.06 3.20 -5.32
CA THR A 167 -16.01 2.46 -4.49
C THR A 167 -16.94 3.42 -3.78
N GLN A 168 -18.22 3.06 -3.70
CA GLN A 168 -19.24 3.79 -2.94
C GLN A 168 -19.89 2.84 -1.93
N TRP A 169 -20.12 3.37 -0.73
CA TRP A 169 -20.94 2.74 0.29
C TRP A 169 -22.01 3.72 0.72
N LYS A 170 -23.28 3.29 0.74
CA LYS A 170 -24.39 4.16 1.11
C LYS A 170 -25.54 3.39 1.76
N HIS A 171 -26.21 4.04 2.69
CA HIS A 171 -27.53 3.64 3.20
C HIS A 171 -28.25 4.87 3.77
N GLY A 172 -29.59 4.83 3.73
CA GLY A 172 -30.40 5.99 4.07
C GLY A 172 -30.26 7.14 3.06
N ASP A 173 -31.03 8.21 3.29
CA ASP A 173 -30.95 9.45 2.50
C ASP A 173 -30.06 10.45 3.24
N VAL A 174 -28.77 10.46 2.90
CA VAL A 174 -27.77 11.29 3.57
C VAL A 174 -28.03 12.79 3.37
N ASP A 175 -28.54 13.18 2.21
CA ASP A 175 -28.74 14.59 1.89
C ASP A 175 -29.98 15.14 2.62
N ALA A 176 -31.07 14.37 2.67
CA ALA A 176 -32.24 14.72 3.48
C ALA A 176 -31.93 14.73 4.99
N ALA A 177 -31.12 13.79 5.47
CA ALA A 177 -30.72 13.73 6.88
C ALA A 177 -29.81 14.91 7.26
N LEU A 178 -28.86 15.30 6.40
CA LEU A 178 -28.03 16.49 6.62
C LEU A 178 -28.85 17.79 6.65
N GLN A 179 -29.91 17.90 5.84
CA GLN A 179 -30.81 19.06 5.86
C GLN A 179 -31.64 19.18 7.14
N LYS A 180 -31.96 18.04 7.78
CA LYS A 180 -32.77 17.99 9.01
C LYS A 180 -31.94 18.04 10.29
N ALA A 181 -30.65 17.72 10.21
CA ALA A 181 -29.76 17.72 11.36
C ALA A 181 -29.72 19.11 12.02
N ALA A 182 -29.72 19.15 13.35
CA ALA A 182 -29.64 20.40 14.12
C ALA A 182 -28.37 21.21 13.79
N ARG A 183 -27.24 20.52 13.58
CA ARG A 183 -25.97 21.14 13.16
C ARG A 183 -25.24 20.25 12.15
N VAL A 184 -24.55 20.86 11.19
CA VAL A 184 -23.69 20.18 10.22
C VAL A 184 -22.26 20.71 10.32
N PHE A 185 -21.29 19.80 10.38
CA PHE A 185 -19.87 20.12 10.47
C PHE A 185 -19.15 19.68 9.20
N GLU A 186 -18.40 20.59 8.58
CA GLU A 186 -17.72 20.36 7.30
C GLU A 186 -16.22 20.63 7.46
N HIS A 187 -15.40 19.61 7.22
CA HIS A 187 -13.95 19.71 7.38
C HIS A 187 -13.22 18.91 6.30
N THR A 188 -12.02 19.36 5.96
CA THR A 188 -11.12 18.63 5.05
C THR A 188 -9.85 18.24 5.80
N PHE A 189 -9.48 16.97 5.70
CA PHE A 189 -8.28 16.40 6.31
C PHE A 189 -7.34 15.88 5.22
N ARG A 190 -6.03 15.98 5.47
CA ARG A 190 -4.99 15.46 4.58
C ARG A 190 -4.01 14.59 5.35
N THR A 191 -3.58 13.49 4.74
CA THR A 191 -2.50 12.66 5.27
C THR A 191 -1.38 12.52 4.24
N PRO A 192 -0.11 12.63 4.65
CA PRO A 192 1.02 12.60 3.74
C PRO A 192 1.31 11.18 3.23
N LEU A 193 2.15 11.11 2.20
CA LEU A 193 2.81 9.88 1.77
C LEU A 193 3.72 9.41 2.91
N SER A 194 3.75 8.11 3.19
CA SER A 194 4.63 7.56 4.23
C SER A 194 5.15 6.17 3.87
N HIS A 195 6.41 5.91 4.21
CA HIS A 195 7.04 4.60 4.09
C HIS A 195 6.77 3.75 5.34
N HIS A 196 6.85 2.43 5.20
CA HIS A 196 6.53 1.44 6.24
C HIS A 196 7.52 1.41 7.39
N GLY A 197 8.77 1.84 7.15
CA GLY A 197 9.81 1.94 8.17
C GLY A 197 10.36 0.59 8.66
N TYR A 198 10.27 -0.48 7.87
CA TYR A 198 11.04 -1.70 8.15
C TYR A 198 12.53 -1.47 7.94
N LEU A 199 13.37 -2.17 8.71
CA LEU A 199 14.82 -1.97 8.69
C LEU A 199 15.51 -2.73 7.55
N GLU A 200 15.05 -3.95 7.25
CA GLU A 200 15.56 -4.74 6.14
C GLU A 200 14.98 -4.18 4.82
N PRO A 201 15.79 -3.69 3.87
CA PRO A 201 15.31 -3.38 2.53
C PRO A 201 14.75 -4.62 1.82
N CYS A 202 14.08 -4.42 0.70
CA CYS A 202 13.69 -5.51 -0.15
C CYS A 202 14.93 -6.17 -0.77
N ALA A 203 14.98 -7.50 -0.66
CA ALA A 203 16.04 -8.31 -1.21
C ALA A 203 15.47 -9.59 -1.79
N CYS A 204 16.02 -10.03 -2.92
CA CYS A 204 15.72 -11.33 -3.50
C CYS A 204 16.94 -11.96 -4.17
N THR A 205 16.90 -13.27 -4.33
CA THR A 205 17.76 -14.03 -5.23
C THR A 205 16.88 -14.95 -6.06
N VAL A 206 17.13 -14.98 -7.37
CA VAL A 206 16.40 -15.82 -8.31
C VAL A 206 17.38 -16.67 -9.10
N GLN A 207 17.06 -17.94 -9.26
CA GLN A 207 17.78 -18.87 -10.15
C GLN A 207 16.80 -19.47 -11.15
N ALA A 208 16.94 -19.09 -12.42
CA ALA A 208 16.26 -19.71 -13.54
C ALA A 208 17.15 -20.81 -14.14
N HIS A 209 16.62 -22.03 -14.23
CA HIS A 209 17.31 -23.20 -14.76
C HIS A 209 16.99 -23.40 -16.25
N ALA A 210 17.89 -24.02 -16.99
CA ALA A 210 17.72 -24.30 -18.43
C ALA A 210 16.49 -25.18 -18.75
N ASP A 211 16.05 -26.02 -17.80
CA ASP A 211 14.85 -26.86 -17.91
C ASP A 211 13.54 -26.11 -17.60
N GLY A 212 13.63 -24.81 -17.33
CA GLY A 212 12.51 -23.92 -17.00
C GLY A 212 12.07 -23.96 -15.54
N ARG A 213 12.79 -24.64 -14.64
CA ARG A 213 12.59 -24.49 -13.19
C ARG A 213 13.07 -23.11 -12.73
N VAL A 214 12.41 -22.57 -11.70
CA VAL A 214 12.77 -21.29 -11.08
C VAL A 214 12.77 -21.44 -9.57
N GLU A 215 13.85 -21.03 -8.92
CA GLU A 215 13.96 -20.97 -7.47
C GLU A 215 14.10 -19.52 -7.02
N VAL A 216 13.37 -19.15 -5.96
CA VAL A 216 13.31 -17.78 -5.46
C VAL A 216 13.47 -17.75 -3.95
N TRP A 217 14.38 -16.91 -3.47
CA TRP A 217 14.53 -16.52 -2.08
C TRP A 217 14.25 -15.03 -1.99
N ALA A 218 13.19 -14.60 -1.32
CA ALA A 218 12.82 -13.19 -1.28
C ALA A 218 12.30 -12.80 0.09
N ALA A 219 12.61 -11.59 0.54
CA ALA A 219 11.99 -10.97 1.70
C ALA A 219 10.51 -10.69 1.38
N ASN A 220 9.67 -11.72 1.45
CA ASN A 220 8.28 -11.68 1.01
C ASN A 220 7.39 -12.45 2.00
N LYS A 221 6.34 -11.81 2.52
CA LYS A 221 5.41 -12.42 3.49
C LYS A 221 4.33 -13.30 2.86
N GLY A 222 4.18 -13.28 1.54
CA GLY A 222 3.12 -13.97 0.78
C GLY A 222 3.70 -14.90 -0.29
N PRO A 223 4.48 -15.93 0.08
CA PRO A 223 5.24 -16.76 -0.87
C PRO A 223 4.35 -17.46 -1.92
N TRP A 224 3.16 -17.92 -1.53
CA TRP A 224 2.21 -18.53 -2.47
C TRP A 224 1.70 -17.52 -3.50
N GLY A 225 1.37 -16.30 -3.05
CA GLY A 225 0.98 -15.22 -3.94
C GLY A 225 2.10 -14.84 -4.91
N LEU A 226 3.35 -14.80 -4.44
CA LEU A 226 4.52 -14.56 -5.29
C LEU A 226 4.65 -15.65 -6.38
N ARG A 227 4.57 -16.94 -6.00
CA ARG A 227 4.60 -18.06 -6.95
C ARG A 227 3.52 -17.92 -8.02
N ASP A 228 2.28 -17.67 -7.59
CA ASP A 228 1.13 -17.64 -8.49
C ASP A 228 1.20 -16.45 -9.45
N GLN A 229 1.67 -15.29 -8.96
CA GLN A 229 1.93 -14.11 -9.81
C GLN A 229 3.03 -14.40 -10.83
N MET A 230 4.15 -15.01 -10.44
CA MET A 230 5.20 -15.37 -11.40
C MET A 230 4.72 -16.38 -12.45
N ALA A 231 3.92 -17.37 -12.04
CA ALA A 231 3.34 -18.33 -12.96
C ALA A 231 2.43 -17.66 -13.99
N GLU A 232 1.57 -16.75 -13.53
CA GLU A 232 0.65 -15.99 -14.37
C GLU A 232 1.40 -15.02 -15.32
N ASP A 233 2.34 -14.25 -14.79
CA ASP A 233 2.98 -13.13 -15.50
C ASP A 233 4.02 -13.61 -16.52
N PHE A 234 4.68 -14.74 -16.26
CA PHE A 234 5.74 -15.28 -17.11
C PHE A 234 5.36 -16.57 -17.83
N GLY A 235 4.13 -17.08 -17.64
CA GLY A 235 3.65 -18.31 -18.27
C GLY A 235 4.41 -19.56 -17.81
N ILE A 236 4.96 -19.56 -16.59
CA ILE A 236 5.71 -20.68 -16.03
C ILE A 236 4.75 -21.60 -15.29
N PRO A 237 4.76 -22.92 -15.54
CA PRO A 237 3.95 -23.85 -14.76
C PRO A 237 4.26 -23.74 -13.26
N GLN A 238 3.24 -23.60 -12.41
CA GLN A 238 3.42 -23.36 -10.96
C GLN A 238 4.34 -24.39 -10.28
N GLN A 239 4.26 -25.66 -10.71
CA GLN A 239 5.09 -26.76 -10.19
C GLN A 239 6.59 -26.62 -10.53
N LYS A 240 6.94 -25.78 -11.50
CA LYS A 240 8.34 -25.43 -11.83
C LYS A 240 8.87 -24.27 -11.00
N ILE A 241 8.03 -23.59 -10.20
CA ILE A 241 8.42 -22.44 -9.39
C ILE A 241 8.47 -22.85 -7.92
N LYS A 242 9.65 -22.74 -7.32
CA LYS A 242 9.87 -23.00 -5.89
C LYS A 242 10.23 -21.70 -5.18
N ILE A 243 9.37 -21.30 -4.25
CA ILE A 243 9.63 -20.18 -3.34
C ILE A 243 10.18 -20.75 -2.03
N HIS A 244 11.41 -20.39 -1.69
CA HIS A 244 12.04 -20.74 -0.43
C HIS A 244 11.66 -19.71 0.63
N ILE A 245 11.04 -20.16 1.72
CA ILE A 245 10.61 -19.28 2.80
C ILE A 245 11.84 -18.86 3.60
N VAL A 246 12.06 -17.56 3.68
CA VAL A 246 13.17 -16.94 4.40
C VAL A 246 12.64 -16.03 5.50
N HIS A 247 13.51 -15.65 6.44
CA HIS A 247 13.14 -14.64 7.44
C HIS A 247 12.93 -13.28 6.77
N VAL A 248 11.96 -12.53 7.29
CA VAL A 248 11.59 -11.19 6.78
C VAL A 248 11.80 -10.17 7.90
N GLY A 249 12.67 -9.19 7.67
CA GLY A 249 13.06 -8.14 8.61
C GLY A 249 12.08 -6.97 8.68
N GLY A 250 10.79 -7.30 8.82
CA GLY A 250 9.69 -6.33 8.79
C GLY A 250 9.02 -6.25 7.41
N ASP A 251 7.73 -5.90 7.41
CA ASP A 251 6.89 -5.86 6.21
C ASP A 251 5.86 -4.73 6.35
N PHE A 252 5.08 -4.77 7.43
CA PHE A 252 4.01 -3.83 7.74
C PHE A 252 3.01 -3.57 6.60
N GLY A 253 2.91 -4.46 5.61
CA GLY A 253 2.09 -4.28 4.41
C GLY A 253 2.85 -4.46 3.09
N ALA A 254 4.10 -4.00 2.98
CA ALA A 254 4.76 -3.78 1.69
C ALA A 254 5.22 -5.04 0.96
N LYS A 255 5.71 -6.05 1.69
CA LYS A 255 6.46 -7.19 1.14
C LYS A 255 5.54 -8.35 0.74
N ALA A 256 4.42 -8.04 0.08
CA ALA A 256 3.46 -9.03 -0.45
C ALA A 256 3.41 -9.08 -1.98
N SER A 257 3.93 -8.03 -2.64
CA SER A 257 3.94 -7.90 -4.10
C SER A 257 5.08 -8.72 -4.71
N LEU A 258 5.27 -8.60 -6.02
CA LEU A 258 6.41 -9.20 -6.74
C LEU A 258 7.76 -8.58 -6.36
N ILE A 259 7.78 -7.39 -5.76
CA ILE A 259 9.02 -6.62 -5.52
C ILE A 259 9.82 -6.55 -6.84
N ASP A 260 11.15 -6.75 -6.79
CA ASP A 260 12.04 -6.77 -7.96
C ASP A 260 12.40 -8.21 -8.39
N VAL A 261 11.66 -9.23 -7.91
CA VAL A 261 11.78 -10.63 -8.35
C VAL A 261 11.64 -10.76 -9.88
N PRO A 262 10.71 -10.05 -10.56
CA PRO A 262 10.63 -10.04 -12.03
C PRO A 262 11.96 -9.69 -12.71
N ILE A 263 12.64 -8.64 -12.23
CA ILE A 263 13.90 -8.17 -12.82
C ILE A 263 14.99 -9.23 -12.61
N ALA A 264 15.13 -9.74 -11.39
CA ALA A 264 16.10 -10.79 -11.08
C ALA A 264 15.84 -12.09 -11.87
N TYR A 265 14.57 -12.44 -12.12
CA TYR A 265 14.21 -13.57 -12.98
C TYR A 265 14.70 -13.39 -14.41
N HIS A 266 14.45 -12.24 -15.04
CA HIS A 266 14.89 -11.99 -16.40
C HIS A 266 16.42 -11.94 -16.53
N LEU A 267 17.12 -11.35 -15.56
CA LEU A 267 18.59 -11.38 -15.51
C LEU A 267 19.14 -12.79 -15.32
N SER A 268 18.54 -13.58 -14.43
CA SER A 268 18.95 -14.97 -14.20
C SER A 268 18.71 -15.83 -15.45
N LYS A 269 17.58 -15.62 -16.14
CA LYS A 269 17.28 -16.29 -17.41
C LYS A 269 18.28 -15.92 -18.52
N ALA A 270 18.72 -14.66 -18.57
CA ALA A 270 19.68 -14.20 -19.57
C ALA A 270 21.10 -14.75 -19.33
N THR A 271 21.47 -14.99 -18.07
CA THR A 271 22.83 -15.39 -17.67
C THR A 271 22.97 -16.87 -17.34
N GLY A 272 21.88 -17.57 -17.04
CA GLY A 272 21.89 -18.95 -16.52
C GLY A 272 22.42 -19.06 -15.08
N ARG A 273 22.66 -17.95 -14.39
CA ARG A 273 23.28 -17.88 -13.05
C ARG A 273 22.28 -17.38 -12.00
N PRO A 274 22.47 -17.71 -10.71
CA PRO A 274 21.68 -17.10 -9.64
C PRO A 274 21.97 -15.61 -9.56
N VAL A 275 20.91 -14.80 -9.57
CA VAL A 275 21.00 -13.33 -9.54
C VAL A 275 20.41 -12.82 -8.23
N LYS A 276 21.22 -12.08 -7.46
CA LYS A 276 20.83 -11.42 -6.22
C LYS A 276 20.64 -9.93 -6.44
N LEU A 277 19.50 -9.41 -6.00
CA LEU A 277 19.15 -8.00 -6.02
C LEU A 277 18.82 -7.58 -4.58
N VAL A 278 19.59 -6.63 -4.07
CA VAL A 278 19.38 -6.04 -2.74
C VAL A 278 19.25 -4.54 -2.93
N LEU A 279 18.13 -3.97 -2.49
CA LEU A 279 17.97 -2.52 -2.49
C LEU A 279 18.79 -1.91 -1.36
N ASP A 280 19.40 -0.76 -1.62
CA ASP A 280 19.75 0.16 -0.56
C ASP A 280 18.51 0.91 -0.06
N TYR A 281 18.64 1.63 1.05
CA TYR A 281 17.48 2.28 1.67
C TYR A 281 16.98 3.49 0.88
N THR A 282 17.82 4.11 0.05
CA THR A 282 17.41 5.19 -0.85
C THR A 282 16.55 4.63 -1.97
N GLU A 283 16.97 3.52 -2.59
CA GLU A 283 16.18 2.79 -3.59
C GLU A 283 14.84 2.30 -3.02
N GLU A 284 14.83 1.84 -1.77
CA GLU A 284 13.60 1.43 -1.07
C GLU A 284 12.61 2.59 -0.93
N ILE A 285 13.07 3.77 -0.51
CA ILE A 285 12.19 4.96 -0.40
C ILE A 285 11.79 5.47 -1.79
N LEU A 286 12.66 5.33 -2.79
CA LEU A 286 12.40 5.85 -4.14
C LEU A 286 11.38 5.01 -4.91
N ALA A 287 11.47 3.68 -4.82
CA ALA A 287 10.72 2.76 -5.68
C ALA A 287 9.94 1.68 -4.93
N GLY A 288 10.18 1.51 -3.62
CA GLY A 288 9.38 0.66 -2.77
C GLY A 288 7.96 1.20 -2.59
N GLY A 289 7.05 0.32 -2.17
CA GLY A 289 5.64 0.68 -2.01
C GLY A 289 5.43 1.60 -0.80
N HIS A 290 4.57 2.59 -0.94
CA HIS A 290 4.23 3.54 0.13
C HIS A 290 2.77 3.42 0.59
N ARG A 291 2.44 4.02 1.75
CA ARG A 291 1.05 4.29 2.13
C ARG A 291 0.48 5.40 1.28
N HIS A 292 -0.73 5.18 0.75
CA HIS A 292 -1.50 6.19 0.01
C HIS A 292 -1.70 7.48 0.83
N PRO A 293 -1.25 8.66 0.36
CA PRO A 293 -1.74 9.92 0.89
C PRO A 293 -3.21 10.07 0.52
N ALA A 294 -3.92 10.89 1.30
CA ALA A 294 -5.36 11.04 1.17
C ALA A 294 -5.77 12.49 1.39
N VAL A 295 -6.81 12.90 0.65
CA VAL A 295 -7.64 14.07 0.93
C VAL A 295 -9.03 13.58 1.28
N ILE A 296 -9.55 14.01 2.41
CA ILE A 296 -10.81 13.50 2.97
C ILE A 296 -11.70 14.68 3.30
N HIS A 297 -12.78 14.83 2.55
CA HIS A 297 -13.83 15.80 2.86
C HIS A 297 -14.93 15.11 3.66
N LEU A 298 -15.24 15.62 4.85
CA LEU A 298 -16.26 15.08 5.74
C LEU A 298 -17.35 16.11 6.01
N ARG A 299 -18.60 15.66 5.92
CA ARG A 299 -19.78 16.38 6.38
C ARG A 299 -20.53 15.48 7.36
N THR A 300 -20.69 15.94 8.60
CA THR A 300 -21.36 15.19 9.66
C THR A 300 -22.49 16.01 10.24
N GLY A 301 -23.71 15.48 10.16
CA GLY A 301 -24.91 16.03 10.78
C GLY A 301 -25.10 15.43 12.17
N VAL A 302 -25.43 16.27 13.14
CA VAL A 302 -25.74 15.88 14.52
C VAL A 302 -27.02 16.54 15.01
N GLU A 303 -27.70 15.85 15.91
CA GLU A 303 -28.81 16.39 16.69
C GLU A 303 -28.30 17.28 17.84
N GLU A 304 -29.19 18.05 18.48
CA GLU A 304 -28.82 18.96 19.58
C GLU A 304 -28.12 18.25 20.74
N ASP A 305 -28.47 16.98 20.95
CA ASP A 305 -27.95 16.16 22.02
C ASP A 305 -26.61 15.48 21.67
N GLY A 306 -26.10 15.69 20.44
CA GLY A 306 -24.87 15.09 19.92
C GLY A 306 -25.03 13.70 19.30
N THR A 307 -26.26 13.22 19.11
CA THR A 307 -26.52 12.00 18.33
C THR A 307 -26.16 12.23 16.86
N LEU A 308 -25.44 11.28 16.25
CA LEU A 308 -25.08 11.33 14.83
C LEU A 308 -26.34 11.06 13.98
N ALA A 309 -26.66 12.00 13.09
CA ALA A 309 -27.78 11.89 12.16
C ALA A 309 -27.31 11.39 10.79
N ALA A 310 -26.22 11.96 10.29
CA ALA A 310 -25.71 11.67 8.96
C ALA A 310 -24.18 11.81 8.85
N VAL A 311 -23.56 10.99 8.01
CA VAL A 311 -22.15 11.12 7.64
C VAL A 311 -22.01 11.00 6.12
N LYS A 312 -21.51 12.06 5.47
CA LYS A 312 -21.14 12.07 4.05
C LYS A 312 -19.64 12.30 3.91
N ALA A 313 -18.98 11.49 3.10
CA ALA A 313 -17.56 11.62 2.84
C ALA A 313 -17.21 11.47 1.36
N THR A 314 -16.24 12.28 0.93
CA THR A 314 -15.56 12.11 -0.35
C THR A 314 -14.07 11.96 -0.06
N VAL A 315 -13.52 10.82 -0.46
CA VAL A 315 -12.14 10.44 -0.17
C VAL A 315 -11.36 10.32 -1.47
N HIS A 316 -10.27 11.07 -1.59
CA HIS A 316 -9.33 11.01 -2.69
C HIS A 316 -8.01 10.41 -2.21
N PHE A 317 -7.70 9.18 -2.61
CA PHE A 317 -6.40 8.58 -2.40
C PHE A 317 -5.51 8.78 -3.63
N SER A 318 -4.23 9.08 -3.40
CA SER A 318 -3.22 8.96 -4.45
C SER A 318 -2.76 7.51 -4.55
N GLY A 319 -3.06 6.88 -5.69
CA GLY A 319 -2.67 5.50 -6.03
C GLY A 319 -1.19 5.35 -6.37
N GLY A 320 -0.55 6.45 -6.74
CA GLY A 320 0.76 6.51 -7.39
C GLY A 320 0.67 6.19 -8.88
N ALA A 321 1.82 5.99 -9.51
CA ALA A 321 1.94 5.79 -10.95
C ALA A 321 1.36 4.48 -11.47
N TYR A 322 1.12 3.50 -10.59
CA TYR A 322 0.65 2.17 -10.96
C TYR A 322 -0.32 1.58 -9.92
N GLY A 323 -1.24 0.74 -10.38
CA GLY A 323 -2.19 0.00 -9.57
C GLY A 323 -1.72 -1.39 -9.14
N ALA A 324 -0.65 -1.88 -9.76
CA ALA A 324 -0.04 -3.19 -9.57
C ALA A 324 0.10 -3.66 -8.11
N GLN A 325 0.35 -2.77 -7.15
CA GLN A 325 0.66 -3.15 -5.76
C GLN A 325 -0.57 -3.36 -4.85
N LYS A 326 -1.79 -3.35 -5.40
CA LYS A 326 -3.04 -3.51 -4.61
C LYS A 326 -3.64 -4.90 -4.84
N ALA A 327 -3.83 -5.64 -3.74
CA ALA A 327 -4.19 -7.06 -3.78
C ALA A 327 -5.70 -7.36 -3.87
N ASN A 328 -6.56 -6.35 -3.67
CA ASN A 328 -8.01 -6.56 -3.75
C ASN A 328 -8.51 -6.45 -5.21
N PRO A 329 -9.54 -7.21 -5.61
CA PRO A 329 -10.01 -7.25 -7.00
C PRO A 329 -10.39 -5.90 -7.60
N GLN A 330 -10.90 -4.97 -6.78
CA GLN A 330 -11.30 -3.63 -7.20
C GLN A 330 -10.11 -2.65 -7.29
N VAL A 331 -8.91 -3.10 -6.91
CA VAL A 331 -7.67 -2.31 -6.93
C VAL A 331 -7.80 -1.01 -6.14
N THR A 332 -8.66 -0.99 -5.11
CA THR A 332 -9.00 0.19 -4.29
C THR A 332 -8.24 0.24 -2.97
N VAL A 333 -8.37 1.36 -2.26
CA VAL A 333 -7.88 1.52 -0.89
C VAL A 333 -9.05 1.30 0.07
N LEU A 334 -8.93 0.31 0.96
CA LEU A 334 -10.03 -0.18 1.80
C LEU A 334 -10.29 0.70 3.05
N GLY A 335 -10.04 2.01 2.96
CA GLY A 335 -10.25 2.95 4.06
C GLY A 335 -11.72 3.25 4.32
N GLY A 336 -12.51 3.46 3.25
CA GLY A 336 -13.90 3.92 3.35
C GLY A 336 -14.79 3.03 4.23
N ARG A 337 -14.55 1.71 4.25
CA ARG A 337 -15.28 0.76 5.12
C ARG A 337 -15.06 0.97 6.63
N ARG A 338 -14.09 1.80 7.02
CA ARG A 338 -13.79 2.14 8.41
C ARG A 338 -14.30 3.52 8.81
N LEU A 339 -14.92 4.26 7.87
CA LEU A 339 -15.51 5.54 8.19
C LEU A 339 -16.69 5.33 9.14
N ALA A 340 -16.63 5.99 10.30
CA ALA A 340 -17.62 5.88 11.36
C ALA A 340 -17.95 4.44 11.79
N SER A 341 -17.08 3.45 11.53
CA SER A 341 -17.46 2.03 11.61
C SER A 341 -17.76 1.50 13.00
N MET A 342 -17.59 2.32 14.03
CA MET A 342 -17.89 2.00 15.43
C MET A 342 -19.10 2.75 15.96
N TYR A 343 -19.76 3.55 15.13
CA TYR A 343 -20.86 4.40 15.54
C TYR A 343 -22.14 4.06 14.79
N ARG A 344 -23.27 4.23 15.46
CA ARG A 344 -24.59 4.26 14.83
C ARG A 344 -24.70 5.53 13.99
N VAL A 345 -24.91 5.34 12.69
CA VAL A 345 -25.12 6.45 11.74
C VAL A 345 -26.34 6.11 10.88
N PRO A 346 -27.50 6.77 11.10
CA PRO A 346 -28.74 6.47 10.38
C PRO A 346 -28.65 6.65 8.86
N ALA A 347 -27.95 7.69 8.39
CA ALA A 347 -27.76 7.97 6.97
C ALA A 347 -26.29 8.17 6.63
N PHE A 348 -25.79 7.44 5.65
CA PHE A 348 -24.36 7.38 5.33
C PHE A 348 -24.12 7.37 3.83
N CYS A 349 -23.10 8.08 3.39
CA CYS A 349 -22.54 7.92 2.06
C CYS A 349 -21.03 8.17 2.09
N CYS A 350 -20.25 7.24 1.55
CA CYS A 350 -18.81 7.39 1.41
C CYS A 350 -18.38 7.03 -0.01
N ASP A 351 -17.92 8.05 -0.73
CA ASP A 351 -17.29 7.91 -2.04
C ASP A 351 -15.78 7.84 -1.87
N THR A 352 -15.14 6.85 -2.49
CA THR A 352 -13.68 6.71 -2.46
C THR A 352 -13.16 6.60 -3.88
N TYR A 353 -12.36 7.59 -4.27
CA TYR A 353 -11.63 7.66 -5.53
C TYR A 353 -10.16 7.36 -5.26
N CYS A 354 -9.57 6.45 -6.03
CA CYS A 354 -8.12 6.29 -6.09
C CYS A 354 -7.65 6.80 -7.44
N ALA A 355 -6.78 7.81 -7.44
CA ALA A 355 -6.27 8.44 -8.66
C ALA A 355 -4.88 7.92 -8.99
N TYR A 356 -4.59 7.69 -10.28
CA TYR A 356 -3.20 7.65 -10.73
C TYR A 356 -2.58 9.04 -10.55
N THR A 357 -1.33 9.08 -10.09
CA THR A 357 -0.52 10.30 -9.95
C THR A 357 0.93 9.98 -10.33
N ASN A 358 1.75 10.97 -10.65
CA ASN A 358 3.18 10.78 -10.93
C ASN A 358 4.04 10.63 -9.66
N GLN A 359 3.46 10.03 -8.63
CA GLN A 359 4.11 9.69 -7.36
C GLN A 359 4.46 8.19 -7.34
N VAL A 360 5.34 7.79 -6.43
CA VAL A 360 5.68 6.38 -6.19
C VAL A 360 4.41 5.53 -6.00
N PRO A 361 4.31 4.36 -6.66
CA PRO A 361 3.19 3.44 -6.47
C PRO A 361 2.94 3.10 -5.02
N CYS A 362 1.68 3.20 -4.60
CA CYS A 362 1.29 2.94 -3.22
C CYS A 362 0.69 1.54 -3.06
N THR A 363 1.02 0.89 -1.95
CA THR A 363 0.69 -0.49 -1.58
C THR A 363 -0.06 -0.57 -0.26
N GLN A 364 -0.44 -1.79 0.13
CA GLN A 364 -1.00 -2.07 1.44
C GLN A 364 0.00 -1.63 2.52
N THR A 365 -0.47 -0.85 3.49
CA THR A 365 0.25 -0.55 4.73
C THR A 365 -0.64 -0.99 5.89
N ARG A 366 -0.07 -1.37 7.03
CA ARG A 366 -0.78 -1.89 8.21
C ARG A 366 -2.07 -1.09 8.42
N THR A 367 -3.19 -1.82 8.38
CA THR A 367 -4.56 -1.30 8.25
C THR A 367 -4.75 -0.42 6.99
N PRO A 368 -4.92 -1.02 5.80
CA PRO A 368 -4.91 -0.28 4.53
C PRO A 368 -6.04 0.76 4.44
N GLY A 369 -5.68 2.03 4.29
CA GLY A 369 -6.60 3.17 4.23
C GLY A 369 -7.27 3.57 5.55
N SER A 370 -7.29 2.67 6.55
CA SER A 370 -8.03 2.92 7.79
C SER A 370 -7.44 4.04 8.64
N PRO A 371 -6.12 4.15 8.88
CA PRO A 371 -5.53 5.23 9.65
C PRO A 371 -5.89 6.60 9.09
N GLN A 372 -5.92 6.76 7.76
CA GLN A 372 -6.27 8.03 7.13
C GLN A 372 -7.73 8.43 7.45
N ILE A 373 -8.65 7.50 7.26
CA ILE A 373 -10.08 7.71 7.48
C ILE A 373 -10.43 7.90 8.95
N VAL A 374 -9.85 7.06 9.82
CA VAL A 374 -10.08 7.11 11.26
C VAL A 374 -9.49 8.37 11.85
N PHE A 375 -8.29 8.80 11.41
CA PHE A 375 -7.74 10.09 11.78
C PHE A 375 -8.71 11.24 11.46
N ALA A 376 -9.21 11.30 10.22
CA ALA A 376 -10.12 12.36 9.80
C ALA A 376 -11.42 12.35 10.62
N PHE A 377 -12.06 11.18 10.75
CA PHE A 377 -13.34 11.06 11.43
C PHE A 377 -13.23 11.29 12.94
N GLU A 378 -12.26 10.67 13.62
CA GLU A 378 -12.07 10.84 15.07
C GLU A 378 -11.62 12.26 15.42
N SER A 379 -10.86 12.93 14.54
CA SER A 379 -10.55 14.36 14.73
C SER A 379 -11.80 15.22 14.61
N GLN A 380 -12.68 14.92 13.65
CA GLN A 380 -13.96 15.63 13.51
C GLN A 380 -14.89 15.37 14.70
N MET A 381 -14.90 14.15 15.28
CA MET A 381 -15.64 13.85 16.51
C MET A 381 -15.19 14.74 17.67
N ASP A 382 -13.89 14.97 17.84
CA ASP A 382 -13.37 15.88 18.87
C ASP A 382 -13.73 17.35 18.61
N ILE A 383 -13.74 17.77 17.33
CA ILE A 383 -14.20 19.11 16.94
C ILE A 383 -15.68 19.29 17.25
N ILE A 384 -16.52 18.31 16.87
CA ILE A 384 -17.96 18.31 17.15
C ILE A 384 -18.20 18.39 18.66
N ALA A 385 -17.53 17.56 19.45
CA ALA A 385 -17.67 17.56 20.90
C ALA A 385 -17.37 18.95 21.49
N ARG A 386 -16.26 19.57 21.06
CA ARG A 386 -15.88 20.92 21.49
C ARG A 386 -16.93 21.97 21.14
N GLU A 387 -17.43 21.93 19.91
CA GLU A 387 -18.43 22.88 19.39
C GLU A 387 -19.81 22.73 20.02
N LEU A 388 -20.13 21.53 20.52
CA LEU A 388 -21.33 21.26 21.32
C LEU A 388 -21.13 21.49 22.82
N GLY A 389 -19.91 21.80 23.27
CA GLY A 389 -19.58 21.89 24.70
C GLY A 389 -19.68 20.55 25.44
N MET A 390 -19.53 19.43 24.71
CA MET A 390 -19.58 18.06 25.24
C MET A 390 -18.17 17.51 25.49
N ASP A 391 -18.05 16.61 26.46
CA ASP A 391 -16.83 15.81 26.61
C ASP A 391 -16.71 14.83 25.42
N PRO A 392 -15.53 14.68 24.79
CA PRO A 392 -15.35 13.82 23.62
C PRO A 392 -15.56 12.33 23.90
N VAL A 393 -15.41 11.87 25.15
CA VAL A 393 -15.78 10.53 25.59
C VAL A 393 -17.31 10.40 25.63
N ASP A 394 -18.00 11.40 26.17
CA ASP A 394 -19.45 11.38 26.31
C ASP A 394 -20.16 11.41 24.94
N LEU A 395 -19.62 12.18 23.97
CA LEU A 395 -20.09 12.15 22.57
C LEU A 395 -19.94 10.76 21.94
N ARG A 396 -18.80 10.09 22.16
CA ARG A 396 -18.55 8.74 21.63
C ARG A 396 -19.48 7.72 22.28
N ARG A 397 -19.59 7.70 23.61
CA ARG A 397 -20.51 6.82 24.36
C ARG A 397 -21.93 6.86 23.82
N ARG A 398 -22.41 8.06 23.49
CA ARG A 398 -23.75 8.25 22.93
C ARG A 398 -23.96 7.52 21.60
N ASN A 399 -22.91 7.44 20.79
CA ASN A 399 -23.01 7.04 19.40
C ASN A 399 -22.43 5.65 19.09
N ILE A 400 -21.63 5.05 19.96
CA ILE A 400 -21.01 3.74 19.70
C ILE A 400 -22.03 2.64 19.43
N LEU A 401 -21.68 1.67 18.57
CA LEU A 401 -22.48 0.46 18.30
C LEU A 401 -22.61 -0.45 19.54
N HIS A 402 -23.73 -1.17 19.61
CA HIS A 402 -24.00 -2.26 20.55
C HIS A 402 -24.32 -3.57 19.80
N ASP A 403 -24.31 -4.70 20.51
CA ASP A 403 -24.66 -6.00 19.94
C ASP A 403 -25.99 -5.97 19.19
N GLY A 404 -25.97 -6.47 17.95
CA GLY A 404 -27.12 -6.45 17.03
C GLY A 404 -27.23 -5.20 16.17
N ASP A 405 -26.52 -4.11 16.48
CA ASP A 405 -26.46 -2.92 15.63
C ASP A 405 -25.80 -3.25 14.29
N ALA A 406 -26.28 -2.57 13.24
CA ALA A 406 -25.62 -2.57 11.95
C ALA A 406 -24.51 -1.51 11.93
N SER A 407 -23.33 -1.87 11.43
CA SER A 407 -22.30 -0.92 11.05
C SER A 407 -22.80 0.00 9.92
N PRO A 408 -22.13 1.13 9.64
CA PRO A 408 -22.45 1.97 8.48
C PRO A 408 -22.32 1.27 7.12
N MET A 409 -21.85 0.03 7.09
CA MET A 409 -21.73 -0.80 5.90
C MET A 409 -22.90 -1.79 5.77
N GLY A 410 -23.86 -1.74 6.70
CA GLY A 410 -25.05 -2.57 6.75
C GLY A 410 -24.87 -3.93 7.44
N GLU A 411 -23.64 -4.33 7.76
CA GLU A 411 -23.36 -5.58 8.46
C GLU A 411 -23.73 -5.47 9.94
N LYS A 412 -24.57 -6.39 10.43
CA LYS A 412 -24.89 -6.52 11.86
C LYS A 412 -23.78 -7.25 12.59
N TRP A 413 -23.36 -6.72 13.72
CA TRP A 413 -22.28 -7.31 14.51
C TRP A 413 -22.78 -7.84 15.85
N GLN A 414 -22.03 -8.81 16.38
CA GLN A 414 -22.21 -9.40 17.69
C GLN A 414 -20.88 -9.34 18.44
N HIS A 415 -20.90 -9.43 19.77
CA HIS A 415 -19.70 -9.37 20.60
C HIS A 415 -18.90 -8.06 20.41
N ILE A 416 -19.61 -6.94 20.31
CA ILE A 416 -19.04 -5.62 20.14
C ILE A 416 -18.46 -5.13 21.48
N LEU A 417 -17.14 -4.97 21.52
CA LEU A 417 -16.40 -4.60 22.74
C LEU A 417 -15.99 -3.11 22.79
N VAL A 418 -16.44 -2.27 21.85
CA VAL A 418 -15.97 -0.88 21.77
C VAL A 418 -16.33 -0.07 23.03
N GLY A 419 -17.53 -0.26 23.59
CA GLY A 419 -17.95 0.39 24.83
C GLY A 419 -17.12 -0.03 26.04
N GLU A 420 -16.95 -1.35 26.25
CA GLU A 420 -16.10 -1.88 27.32
C GLU A 420 -14.64 -1.40 27.18
N THR A 421 -14.14 -1.36 25.96
CA THR A 421 -12.78 -0.89 25.66
C THR A 421 -12.64 0.60 25.99
N LEU A 422 -13.61 1.43 25.61
CA LEU A 422 -13.63 2.86 25.94
C LEU A 422 -13.64 3.08 27.46
N GLU A 423 -14.54 2.40 28.18
CA GLU A 423 -14.61 2.54 29.65
C GLU A 423 -13.33 2.13 30.35
N ARG A 424 -12.71 1.03 29.90
CA ARG A 424 -11.42 0.59 30.44
C ARG A 424 -10.30 1.59 30.15
N ALA A 425 -10.25 2.15 28.93
CA ALA A 425 -9.27 3.16 28.58
C ALA A 425 -9.44 4.44 29.40
N VAL A 426 -10.68 4.91 29.57
CA VAL A 426 -11.03 6.08 30.40
C VAL A 426 -10.61 5.87 31.84
N LYS A 427 -10.95 4.72 32.43
CA LYS A 427 -10.57 4.36 33.80
C LYS A 427 -9.06 4.25 33.97
N ALA A 428 -8.37 3.53 33.09
CA ALA A 428 -6.93 3.28 33.18
C ALA A 428 -6.09 4.55 32.97
N SER A 429 -6.54 5.43 32.08
CA SER A 429 -5.88 6.70 31.81
C SER A 429 -6.13 7.74 32.92
N GLY A 430 -7.18 7.56 33.73
CA GLY A 430 -7.61 8.54 34.72
C GLY A 430 -8.17 9.80 34.08
N TRP A 431 -8.89 9.65 32.96
CA TRP A 431 -9.43 10.74 32.13
C TRP A 431 -10.04 11.86 32.97
N LYS A 432 -9.54 13.07 32.79
CA LYS A 432 -10.04 14.28 33.47
C LYS A 432 -10.69 15.19 32.45
N LYS A 433 -11.90 15.67 32.77
CA LYS A 433 -12.67 16.61 31.93
C LYS A 433 -11.99 17.98 31.72
N SER A 434 -10.89 18.28 32.41
CA SER A 434 -10.21 19.58 32.36
C SER A 434 -9.11 19.64 31.30
N ALA A 435 -9.00 20.77 30.58
CA ALA A 435 -7.86 21.08 29.73
C ALA A 435 -6.54 20.87 30.49
N GLY A 436 -5.62 20.11 29.89
CA GLY A 436 -4.36 19.81 30.56
C GLY A 436 -3.55 21.08 30.83
N LYS A 437 -2.82 21.08 31.95
CA LYS A 437 -1.92 22.18 32.33
C LYS A 437 -0.55 21.99 31.67
N ASN A 438 0.21 23.08 31.54
CA ASN A 438 1.61 23.06 31.11
C ASN A 438 1.83 22.43 29.72
N ASN A 439 1.04 22.82 28.72
CA ASN A 439 1.12 22.28 27.34
C ASN A 439 0.95 20.75 27.24
N ARG A 440 0.23 20.15 28.20
CA ARG A 440 -0.18 18.75 28.14
C ARG A 440 -1.63 18.66 27.71
N GLY A 441 -1.96 17.67 26.89
CA GLY A 441 -3.31 17.40 26.44
C GLY A 441 -3.68 15.94 26.63
N TRP A 442 -4.98 15.67 26.56
CA TRP A 442 -5.55 14.34 26.51
C TRP A 442 -6.28 14.19 25.18
N GLY A 443 -6.11 13.04 24.52
CA GLY A 443 -6.81 12.71 23.29
C GLY A 443 -7.41 11.31 23.43
N ILE A 444 -8.58 11.12 22.82
CA ILE A 444 -9.25 9.83 22.76
C ILE A 444 -9.64 9.58 21.31
N ALA A 445 -9.48 8.35 20.85
CA ALA A 445 -9.95 7.92 19.55
C ALA A 445 -10.34 6.44 19.63
N LEU A 446 -11.31 6.05 18.83
CA LEU A 446 -11.71 4.66 18.69
C LEU A 446 -11.20 4.08 17.37
N TYR A 447 -10.93 2.78 17.37
CA TYR A 447 -10.65 2.00 16.16
C TYR A 447 -11.16 0.57 16.35
N GLU A 448 -11.82 0.01 15.33
CA GLU A 448 -12.20 -1.39 15.34
C GLU A 448 -11.39 -2.23 14.36
N ARG A 449 -11.23 -3.48 14.76
CA ARG A 449 -10.85 -4.56 13.88
C ARG A 449 -11.53 -5.82 14.39
N GLY A 450 -12.28 -6.48 13.52
CA GLY A 450 -12.78 -7.83 13.79
C GLY A 450 -11.64 -8.73 14.26
N ALA A 451 -11.85 -9.40 15.39
CA ALA A 451 -11.05 -10.55 15.73
C ALA A 451 -11.39 -11.62 14.68
N PRO A 452 -10.42 -12.24 13.99
CA PRO A 452 -10.73 -13.47 13.30
C PRO A 452 -11.32 -14.39 14.36
N GLU A 453 -12.56 -14.83 14.17
CA GLU A 453 -13.05 -15.99 14.90
C GLU A 453 -11.98 -17.06 14.67
N GLY A 454 -11.24 -17.39 15.72
CA GLY A 454 -10.45 -18.60 15.68
C GLY A 454 -11.46 -19.68 15.36
N LYS A 455 -11.42 -20.23 14.15
CA LYS A 455 -11.93 -21.58 13.93
C LYS A 455 -11.06 -22.45 14.83
N ALA A 456 -11.48 -22.56 16.10
CA ALA A 456 -10.92 -23.46 17.07
C ALA A 456 -11.18 -24.89 16.61
#